data_AF-A0A8R7VIC8-F1
#
_entry.id   AF-A0A8R7VIC8-F1
#
_cell.length_a   1.000
_cell.length_b   1.000
_cell.length_c   1.000
_cell.angle_alpha   90.00
_cell.angle_beta   90.00
_cell.angle_gamma   90.00
#
_symmetry.space_group_name_H-M   'P 1'
#
loop_
_entity.id
_entity.type
_entity.pdbx_description
1 polymer ?
#
loop_
_entity_poly.entity_id
_entity_poly.type
_entity_poly.pdbx_seq_one_letter_code
_entity_poly.pdbx_strand_id
1 'polypeptide(L)'
;KALFIASTCFILGDGTSVSFWHDHWLNGGVPALVFPNLYKHSKKRKITVNEGLTNSKWISLIKHNPDVDVLSEFINLWHRTRVVLLFEREDVLNWKWTMNGKYYANSAYLYQFWGRIEFPFQELIWQIKIPPKVQFFAWLVVQGKCLTADNLAKRG
;
A
#
# COMPACT_ATOMS: atom_id res chain seq x y z
N LYS A 1 0.30 4.63 -5.82
CA LYS A 1 1.08 4.56 -4.55
C LYS A 1 0.51 3.55 -3.56
N ALA A 2 -0.81 3.55 -3.28
CA ALA A 2 -1.43 2.63 -2.31
C ALA A 2 -1.17 1.13 -2.59
N LEU A 3 -1.28 0.70 -3.85
CA LEU A 3 -1.03 -0.70 -4.25
C LEU A 3 0.39 -1.16 -3.87
N PHE A 4 1.40 -0.33 -4.11
CA PHE A 4 2.79 -0.65 -3.77
C PHE A 4 2.96 -0.83 -2.26
N ILE A 5 2.47 0.11 -1.46
CA ILE A 5 2.54 0.06 0.01
C ILE A 5 1.81 -1.18 0.56
N ALA A 6 0.67 -1.54 -0.01
CA ALA A 6 -0.06 -2.75 0.39
C ALA A 6 0.73 -4.03 0.05
N SER A 7 1.49 -4.00 -1.04
CA SER A 7 2.21 -5.13 -1.62
C SER A 7 3.62 -5.34 -1.05
N THR A 8 4.14 -4.37 -0.30
CA THR A 8 5.47 -4.44 0.30
C THR A 8 5.40 -4.56 1.82
N CYS A 9 6.43 -5.18 2.40
CA CYS A 9 6.78 -5.05 3.81
C CYS A 9 8.30 -4.94 3.93
N PHE A 10 8.77 -4.35 5.02
CA PHE A 10 10.19 -4.19 5.28
C PHE A 10 10.63 -5.14 6.39
N ILE A 11 11.72 -5.86 6.12
CA ILE A 11 12.47 -6.57 7.13
C ILE A 11 13.51 -5.58 7.65
N LEU A 12 13.41 -5.24 8.94
CA LEU A 12 14.27 -4.24 9.52
C LEU A 12 15.73 -4.72 9.62
N GLY A 13 16.62 -3.85 9.15
CA GLY A 13 18.04 -3.84 9.43
C GLY A 13 18.34 -2.67 10.35
N ASP A 14 19.02 -1.66 9.82
CA ASP A 14 19.38 -0.44 10.53
C ASP A 14 18.21 0.54 10.71
N GLY A 15 17.13 0.38 9.95
CA GLY A 15 15.93 1.22 9.98
C GLY A 15 16.10 2.62 9.40
N THR A 16 17.20 2.89 8.69
CA THR A 16 17.50 4.23 8.17
C THR A 16 16.76 4.54 6.88
N SER A 17 16.39 3.52 6.11
CA SER A 17 15.71 3.68 4.82
C SER A 17 14.18 3.55 4.91
N VAL A 18 13.67 3.12 6.07
CA VAL A 18 12.25 2.80 6.30
C VAL A 18 11.56 3.94 7.03
N SER A 19 10.41 4.39 6.54
CA SER A 19 9.57 5.38 7.21
C SER A 19 8.83 4.78 8.40
N PHE A 20 8.95 5.42 9.57
CA PHE A 20 8.24 5.00 10.78
C PHE A 20 6.72 4.94 10.59
N TRP A 21 6.12 5.90 9.89
CA TRP A 21 4.67 6.00 9.80
C TRP A 21 4.07 5.38 8.53
N HIS A 22 4.81 5.39 7.42
CA HIS A 22 4.23 5.14 6.09
C HIS A 22 4.58 3.78 5.49
N ASP A 23 5.59 3.11 6.05
CA ASP A 23 6.04 1.81 5.57
C ASP A 23 5.57 0.67 6.47
N HIS A 24 5.43 -0.52 5.88
CA HIS A 24 4.95 -1.71 6.56
C HIS A 24 6.13 -2.45 7.20
N TRP A 25 6.58 -1.98 8.35
CA TRP A 25 7.71 -2.56 9.10
C TRP A 25 7.32 -3.11 10.47
N LEU A 26 6.18 -2.68 11.01
CA LEU A 26 5.68 -3.17 12.29
C LEU A 26 4.89 -4.45 12.06
N ASN A 27 5.09 -5.47 12.89
CA ASN A 27 4.27 -6.68 12.88
C ASN A 27 2.80 -6.30 13.08
N GLY A 28 2.05 -6.24 11.98
CA GLY A 28 0.65 -5.80 11.94
C GLY A 28 0.32 -4.65 10.99
N GLY A 29 1.27 -4.05 10.27
CA GLY A 29 0.96 -3.12 9.18
C GLY A 29 1.78 -1.84 9.14
N VAL A 30 1.25 -0.89 8.39
CA VAL A 30 1.77 0.48 8.32
C VAL A 30 1.28 1.24 9.55
N PRO A 31 2.15 1.79 10.42
CA PRO A 31 1.71 2.42 11.67
C PRO A 31 0.67 3.54 11.49
N ALA A 32 0.72 4.32 10.41
CA ALA A 32 -0.30 5.34 10.13
C ALA A 32 -1.70 4.76 9.81
N LEU A 33 -1.77 3.52 9.31
CA LEU A 33 -3.04 2.85 9.04
C LEU A 33 -3.57 2.10 10.27
N VAL A 34 -2.66 1.54 11.07
CA VAL A 34 -3.02 0.80 12.29
C VAL A 34 -3.37 1.75 13.44
N PHE A 35 -2.71 2.91 13.51
CA PHE A 35 -2.86 3.91 14.56
C PHE A 35 -3.18 5.30 13.97
N PRO A 36 -4.36 5.47 13.34
CA PRO A 36 -4.70 6.67 12.60
C PRO A 36 -4.86 7.90 13.49
N ASN A 37 -5.36 7.75 14.73
CA ASN A 37 -5.56 8.89 15.64
C ASN A 37 -4.22 9.37 16.19
N LEU A 38 -3.36 8.45 16.60
CA LEU A 38 -2.00 8.73 17.05
C LEU A 38 -1.15 9.37 15.94
N TYR A 39 -1.27 8.88 14.70
CA TYR A 39 -0.60 9.48 13.55
C TYR A 39 -1.01 10.94 13.33
N LYS A 40 -2.32 11.23 13.43
CA LYS A 40 -2.84 12.60 13.35
C LYS A 40 -2.31 13.46 14.50
N HIS A 41 -2.16 12.89 15.69
CA HIS A 41 -1.66 13.55 16.89
C HIS A 41 -0.14 13.77 16.93
N SER A 42 0.63 13.14 16.04
CA SER A 42 2.07 13.34 15.93
C SER A 42 2.45 14.72 15.35
N LYS A 43 3.46 15.37 15.92
CA LYS A 43 4.06 16.64 15.48
C LYS A 43 4.87 16.46 14.18
N LYS A 44 5.61 15.35 14.05
CA LYS A 44 6.48 15.07 12.89
C LYS A 44 6.25 13.65 12.39
N ARG A 45 5.78 13.55 11.14
CA ARG A 45 5.40 12.28 10.49
C ARG A 45 6.43 11.76 9.48
N LYS A 46 7.41 12.58 9.13
CA LYS A 46 8.52 12.23 8.24
C LYS A 46 9.76 11.94 9.08
N ILE A 47 9.79 10.75 9.66
CA ILE A 47 10.93 10.21 10.41
C ILE A 47 11.17 8.77 9.95
N THR A 48 12.41 8.31 10.10
CA THR A 48 12.77 6.92 9.82
C THR A 48 12.51 6.05 11.06
N VAL A 49 12.52 4.72 10.88
CA VAL A 49 12.39 3.78 12.00
C VAL A 49 13.55 3.95 12.97
N ASN A 50 14.77 4.08 12.45
CA ASN A 50 15.97 4.33 13.25
C ASN A 50 15.81 5.60 14.11
N GLU A 51 15.44 6.72 13.47
CA GLU A 51 15.26 7.99 14.18
C GLU A 51 14.17 7.90 15.25
N GLY A 52 13.07 7.20 14.94
CA GLY A 52 11.94 7.05 15.83
C GLY A 52 12.26 6.21 17.07
N LEU A 53 12.89 5.05 16.86
CA LEU A 53 13.20 4.09 17.93
C LEU A 53 14.40 4.51 18.78
N THR A 54 15.38 5.21 18.20
CA THR A 54 16.53 5.72 18.96
C THR A 54 16.07 6.62 20.09
N ASN A 55 16.41 6.24 21.33
CA ASN A 55 15.99 6.93 22.55
C ASN A 55 14.46 7.15 22.65
N SER A 56 13.66 6.30 21.99
CA SER A 56 12.20 6.43 21.92
C SER A 56 11.72 7.81 21.45
N LYS A 57 12.47 8.45 20.54
CA LYS A 57 12.20 9.80 20.04
C LYS A 57 10.80 9.97 19.46
N TRP A 58 10.20 8.93 18.89
CA TRP A 58 8.84 8.99 18.37
C TRP A 58 7.80 9.44 19.41
N ILE A 59 8.06 9.21 20.71
CA ILE A 59 7.18 9.60 21.83
C ILE A 59 7.24 11.09 22.09
N SER A 60 8.43 11.68 22.04
CA SER A 60 8.60 13.13 22.23
C SER A 60 7.94 13.94 21.10
N LEU A 61 7.67 13.27 19.96
CA LEU A 61 6.95 13.83 18.83
C LEU A 61 5.43 13.77 18.99
N ILE A 62 4.88 13.17 20.05
CA ILE A 62 3.43 13.19 20.31
C ILE A 62 3.04 14.55 20.91
N LYS A 63 1.90 15.12 20.48
CA LYS A 63 1.37 16.37 21.04
C LYS A 63 0.85 16.17 22.46
N HIS A 64 0.83 17.24 23.24
CA HIS A 64 0.23 17.23 24.57
C HIS A 64 -1.29 17.03 24.50
N ASN A 65 -1.89 16.60 25.62
CA ASN A 65 -3.33 16.38 25.78
C ASN A 65 -3.93 15.39 24.76
N PRO A 66 -3.47 14.12 24.75
CA PRO A 66 -4.11 13.08 23.95
C PRO A 66 -5.52 12.76 24.50
N ASP A 67 -6.45 12.44 23.59
CA ASP A 67 -7.73 11.85 23.96
C ASP A 67 -7.58 10.35 24.30
N VAL A 68 -8.68 9.72 24.68
CA VAL A 68 -8.69 8.30 25.09
C VAL A 68 -8.28 7.37 23.94
N ASP A 69 -8.70 7.67 22.71
CA ASP A 69 -8.39 6.85 21.53
C ASP A 69 -6.91 6.93 21.17
N VAL A 70 -6.33 8.14 21.19
CA VAL A 70 -4.90 8.39 20.99
C VAL A 70 -4.09 7.69 22.08
N LEU A 71 -4.52 7.72 23.35
CA LEU A 71 -3.84 7.03 24.44
C LEU A 71 -3.84 5.51 24.25
N SER A 72 -4.97 4.93 23.85
CA SER A 72 -5.09 3.50 23.57
C SER A 72 -4.14 3.07 22.43
N GLU A 73 -4.15 3.81 21.33
CA GLU A 73 -3.24 3.59 20.20
C GLU A 73 -1.77 3.76 20.60
N PHE A 74 -1.47 4.78 21.42
CA PHE A 74 -0.12 5.03 21.95
C PHE A 74 0.41 3.86 22.76
N ILE A 75 -0.37 3.34 23.71
CA ILE A 75 0.02 2.21 24.56
C ILE A 75 0.30 0.98 23.68
N ASN A 76 -0.56 0.71 22.71
CA ASN A 76 -0.39 -0.42 21.79
C ASN A 76 0.88 -0.29 20.95
N LEU A 77 1.13 0.88 20.34
CA LEU A 77 2.35 1.11 19.58
C LEU A 77 3.60 1.02 20.48
N TRP A 78 3.54 1.57 21.69
CA TRP A 78 4.62 1.47 22.68
C TRP A 78 4.99 0.03 22.98
N HIS A 79 4.02 -0.84 23.28
CA HIS A 79 4.30 -2.26 23.52
C HIS A 79 4.93 -2.94 22.31
N ARG A 80 4.47 -2.64 21.09
CA ARG A 80 5.02 -3.25 19.88
C ARG A 80 6.43 -2.76 19.54
N THR A 81 6.72 -1.48 19.74
CA THR A 81 8.05 -0.92 19.43
C THR A 81 9.14 -1.40 20.38
N ARG A 82 8.81 -1.78 21.63
CA ARG A 82 9.80 -2.26 22.63
C ARG A 82 10.47 -3.58 22.27
N VAL A 83 9.82 -4.42 21.48
CA VAL A 83 10.35 -5.72 21.06
C VAL A 83 11.06 -5.64 19.69
N VAL A 84 11.11 -4.47 19.08
CA VAL A 84 11.77 -4.26 17.79
C VAL A 84 13.26 -4.02 18.02
N LEU A 85 14.08 -4.83 17.36
CA LEU A 85 15.53 -4.71 17.37
C LEU A 85 16.01 -4.21 16.00
N LEU A 86 16.96 -3.28 16.03
CA LEU A 86 17.69 -2.82 14.85
C LEU A 86 19.06 -3.50 14.81
N PHE A 87 19.58 -3.69 13.61
CA PHE A 87 20.82 -4.41 13.34
C PHE A 87 21.72 -3.59 12.44
N GLU A 88 23.03 -3.80 12.50
CA GLU A 88 24.02 -3.16 11.61
C GLU A 88 24.03 -3.81 10.22
N ARG A 89 22.88 -3.81 9.54
CA ARG A 89 22.71 -4.28 8.17
C ARG A 89 21.68 -3.43 7.46
N GLU A 90 21.68 -3.44 6.14
CA GLU A 90 20.67 -2.71 5.36
C GLU A 90 19.26 -3.27 5.58
N ASP A 91 18.26 -2.39 5.55
CA ASP A 91 16.86 -2.77 5.50
C ASP A 91 16.54 -3.52 4.20
N VAL A 92 15.67 -4.53 4.28
CA VAL A 92 15.29 -5.32 3.10
C VAL A 92 13.82 -5.11 2.77
N LEU A 93 13.54 -4.65 1.55
CA LEU A 93 12.19 -4.61 1.00
C LEU A 93 11.75 -6.01 0.56
N ASN A 94 10.66 -6.50 1.14
CA ASN A 94 10.04 -7.77 0.82
C ASN A 94 8.74 -7.55 0.03
N TRP A 95 8.67 -8.14 -1.16
CA TRP A 95 7.50 -8.17 -2.02
C TRP A 95 6.61 -9.36 -1.67
N LYS A 96 5.36 -9.10 -1.28
CA LYS A 96 4.47 -10.13 -0.72
C LYS A 96 3.99 -11.18 -1.73
N TRP A 97 4.04 -10.87 -3.01
CA TRP A 97 3.44 -11.69 -4.07
C TRP A 97 4.39 -12.68 -4.71
N THR A 98 5.60 -12.82 -4.17
CA THR A 98 6.58 -13.83 -4.58
C THR A 98 7.12 -14.57 -3.37
N MET A 99 7.34 -15.88 -3.51
CA MET A 99 7.85 -16.71 -2.40
C MET A 99 9.26 -16.29 -1.94
N ASN A 100 10.06 -15.75 -2.86
CA ASN A 100 11.42 -15.29 -2.57
C ASN A 100 11.48 -13.82 -2.13
N GLY A 101 10.34 -13.14 -1.98
CA GLY A 101 10.29 -11.76 -1.52
C GLY A 101 10.79 -10.72 -2.53
N LYS A 102 11.17 -11.13 -3.75
CA LYS A 102 11.73 -10.21 -4.74
C LYS A 102 10.65 -9.60 -5.60
N TYR A 103 10.82 -8.33 -5.93
CA TYR A 103 9.95 -7.64 -6.87
C TYR A 103 10.19 -8.14 -8.29
N TYR A 104 9.11 -8.48 -9.00
CA TYR A 104 9.12 -8.72 -10.43
C TYR A 104 7.96 -7.99 -11.11
N ALA A 105 8.22 -7.37 -12.25
CA ALA A 105 7.21 -6.60 -12.98
C ALA A 105 5.98 -7.46 -13.37
N ASN A 106 6.19 -8.74 -13.71
CA ASN A 106 5.09 -9.67 -14.00
C ASN A 106 4.18 -9.90 -12.78
N SER A 107 4.76 -10.06 -11.59
CA SER A 107 4.00 -10.27 -10.35
C SER A 107 3.20 -9.02 -9.96
N ALA A 108 3.76 -7.82 -10.16
CA ALA A 108 3.06 -6.56 -9.95
C ALA A 108 1.90 -6.36 -10.91
N TYR A 109 2.12 -6.68 -12.19
CA TYR A 109 1.06 -6.67 -13.19
C TYR A 109 -0.06 -7.63 -12.81
N LEU A 110 0.25 -8.90 -12.51
CA LEU A 110 -0.78 -9.89 -12.13
C LEU A 110 -1.56 -9.46 -10.89
N TYR A 111 -0.87 -8.93 -9.87
CA TYR A 111 -1.52 -8.47 -8.66
C TYR A 111 -2.44 -7.27 -8.88
N GLN A 112 -2.11 -6.38 -9.82
CA GLN A 112 -2.99 -5.27 -10.20
C GLN A 112 -4.37 -5.74 -10.68
N PHE A 113 -4.45 -6.96 -11.20
CA PHE A 113 -5.68 -7.60 -11.65
C PHE A 113 -6.19 -8.68 -10.68
N TRP A 114 -5.62 -8.79 -9.48
CA TRP A 114 -6.07 -9.75 -8.49
C TRP A 114 -7.52 -9.45 -8.08
N GLY A 115 -8.38 -10.46 -8.10
CA GLY A 115 -9.80 -10.29 -7.86
C GLY A 115 -10.58 -9.65 -9.01
N ARG A 116 -9.99 -9.54 -10.21
CA ARG A 116 -10.78 -9.17 -11.41
C ARG A 116 -11.88 -10.21 -11.64
N ILE A 117 -13.04 -9.71 -12.03
CA ILE A 117 -14.09 -10.57 -12.58
C ILE A 117 -13.82 -10.66 -14.08
N GLU A 118 -13.63 -11.88 -14.57
CA GLU A 118 -13.48 -12.11 -16.01
C GLU A 118 -14.82 -11.86 -16.69
N PHE A 119 -14.79 -11.15 -17.82
CA PHE A 119 -16.01 -10.92 -18.57
C PHE A 119 -16.37 -12.22 -19.31
N PRO A 120 -17.56 -12.80 -19.08
CA PRO A 120 -17.89 -14.15 -19.56
C PRO A 120 -17.89 -14.27 -21.09
N PHE A 121 -18.00 -13.15 -21.82
CA PHE A 121 -18.01 -13.13 -23.28
C PHE A 121 -16.72 -12.57 -23.90
N GLN A 122 -15.62 -12.53 -23.15
CA GLN A 122 -14.32 -12.08 -23.67
C GLN A 122 -13.88 -12.95 -24.87
N GLU A 123 -14.07 -14.26 -24.77
CA GLU A 123 -13.73 -15.21 -25.84
C GLU A 123 -14.53 -14.95 -27.11
N LEU A 124 -15.82 -14.61 -26.99
CA LEU A 124 -16.65 -14.26 -28.14
C LEU A 124 -16.13 -13.03 -28.89
N ILE A 125 -15.50 -12.06 -28.23
CA ILE A 125 -14.98 -10.89 -28.92
C ILE A 125 -13.64 -11.19 -29.60
N TRP A 126 -12.74 -11.87 -28.89
CA TRP A 126 -11.35 -12.01 -29.34
C TRP A 126 -11.09 -13.27 -30.18
N GLN A 127 -11.90 -14.32 -30.06
CA GLN A 127 -11.73 -15.56 -30.83
C GLN A 127 -12.49 -15.56 -32.18
N ILE A 128 -13.44 -14.66 -32.39
CA ILE A 128 -14.13 -14.56 -33.68
C ILE A 128 -13.17 -14.00 -34.74
N LYS A 129 -13.15 -14.64 -35.92
CA LYS A 129 -12.38 -14.21 -37.10
C LYS A 129 -13.01 -12.97 -37.75
N ILE A 130 -12.79 -11.80 -37.16
CA ILE A 130 -13.20 -10.49 -37.68
C ILE A 130 -12.03 -9.51 -37.65
N PRO A 131 -12.06 -8.41 -38.42
CA PRO A 131 -11.00 -7.43 -38.41
C PRO A 131 -10.75 -6.86 -36.99
N PRO A 132 -9.48 -6.64 -36.58
CA PRO A 132 -9.15 -6.16 -35.23
C PRO A 132 -9.88 -4.86 -34.84
N LYS A 133 -10.10 -3.95 -35.79
CA LYS A 133 -10.88 -2.72 -35.56
C LYS A 133 -12.28 -3.00 -35.04
N VAL A 134 -12.92 -4.06 -35.51
CA VAL A 134 -14.26 -4.47 -35.08
C VAL A 134 -14.22 -5.12 -33.69
N GLN A 135 -13.20 -5.96 -33.41
CA GLN A 135 -13.00 -6.55 -32.08
C GLN A 135 -12.78 -5.46 -31.01
N PHE A 136 -11.92 -4.47 -31.30
CA PHE A 136 -11.69 -3.34 -30.41
C PHE A 136 -12.96 -2.51 -30.19
N PHE A 137 -13.74 -2.26 -31.25
CA PHE A 137 -15.01 -1.56 -31.11
C PHE A 137 -15.99 -2.35 -30.23
N ALA A 138 -16.18 -3.65 -30.48
CA ALA A 138 -17.04 -4.51 -29.67
C ALA A 138 -16.60 -4.55 -28.19
N TRP A 139 -15.29 -4.57 -27.93
CA TRP A 139 -14.75 -4.48 -26.58
C TRP A 139 -15.10 -3.16 -25.89
N LEU A 140 -15.02 -2.03 -26.60
CA LEU A 140 -15.44 -0.73 -26.08
C LEU A 140 -16.96 -0.67 -25.82
N VAL A 141 -17.77 -1.29 -26.69
CA VAL A 141 -19.23 -1.37 -26.51
C VAL A 141 -19.56 -2.12 -25.24
N VAL A 142 -18.97 -3.31 -25.05
CA VAL A 142 -19.17 -4.14 -23.85
C VAL A 142 -18.72 -3.42 -22.58
N GLN A 143 -17.63 -2.65 -22.63
CA GLN A 143 -17.19 -1.86 -21.48
C GLN A 143 -18.02 -0.60 -21.25
N GLY A 144 -19.00 -0.29 -22.11
CA GLY A 144 -19.76 0.96 -22.07
C GLY A 144 -18.89 2.20 -22.28
N LYS A 145 -17.80 2.09 -23.04
CA LYS A 145 -16.78 3.13 -23.24
C LYS A 145 -16.74 3.71 -24.65
N CYS A 146 -17.69 3.36 -25.51
CA CYS A 146 -17.83 4.00 -26.81
C CYS A 146 -18.05 5.51 -26.67
N LEU A 147 -17.58 6.27 -27.66
CA LEU A 147 -17.80 7.71 -27.76
C LEU A 147 -19.25 8.00 -28.18
N THR A 148 -20.19 7.81 -27.26
CA THR A 148 -21.60 8.21 -27.41
C THR A 148 -21.84 9.56 -26.74
N ALA A 149 -22.93 10.25 -27.12
CA ALA A 149 -23.33 11.50 -26.47
C ALA A 149 -23.47 11.35 -24.95
N ASP A 150 -24.03 10.23 -24.48
CA ASP A 150 -24.17 9.93 -23.06
C ASP A 150 -22.82 9.82 -22.34
N ASN A 151 -21.82 9.20 -22.97
CA ASN A 151 -20.49 9.06 -22.40
C ASN A 151 -19.66 10.34 -22.50
N LEU A 152 -19.94 11.19 -23.50
CA LEU A 152 -19.37 12.52 -23.59
C LEU A 152 -19.91 13.42 -22.47
N ALA A 153 -21.22 13.41 -22.24
CA ALA A 153 -21.87 14.17 -21.16
C ALA A 153 -21.35 13.81 -19.76
N LYS A 154 -20.95 12.55 -19.53
CA LYS A 154 -20.32 12.11 -18.26
C LYS A 154 -18.92 12.69 -18.03
N ARG A 155 -18.23 13.17 -19.08
CA ARG A 155 -16.85 13.66 -19.01
C ARG A 155 -16.74 15.19 -18.83
N GLY A 156 -17.85 15.91 -18.99
CA GLY A 156 -17.89 17.38 -18.98
C GLY A 156 -18.04 17.94 -20.38
#